data_AF-A0A9D6DW93-F1
#
_entry.id   AF-A0A9D6DW93-F1
#
_cell.length_a   1.000
_cell.length_b   1.000
_cell.length_c   1.000
_cell.angle_alpha   90.00
_cell.angle_beta   90.00
_cell.angle_gamma   90.00
#
_symmetry.space_group_name_H-M   'P 1'
#
loop_
_entity.id
_entity.type
_entity.pdbx_description
1 polymer ?
#
loop_
_entity_poly.entity_id
_entity_poly.type
_entity_poly.pdbx_seq_one_letter_code
_entity_poly.pdbx_strand_id
1 'polypeptide(L)'
;MILLENPVFQKELTYEDRGKKWYRSSSILSIIGYLSILIGPPALVFFVCKADDTTFGQEAAWGSFVFTSFLQIMYFAYIAYSQTATMVVKEKDRGTLDALQSTLLSPREILLGKLGAPMAFLSTLLASSFVLMLLYVVAGWVSFLHLAMVHAFLFLTAATFASLGVHHSTRCKSQAEAINKSAPVVAFLFLGTFLMDGILNGILQAALKSYSPFIPCFVFLNPFYAMFNMTQIGSWMPLPMGANAYSHSMGQPEIAPFLYVAISGALFILVALWAFKSAEKRLTRIAGQ
;
A
#
# COMPACT_ATOMS: atom_id res chain seq x y z
N MET A 1 12.54 20.61 -12.02
CA MET A 1 11.76 20.30 -13.24
C MET A 1 10.45 19.68 -12.79
N ILE A 2 9.33 20.33 -13.07
CA ILE A 2 8.00 19.90 -12.61
C ILE A 2 7.67 18.60 -13.35
N LEU A 3 7.23 17.54 -12.64
CA LEU A 3 6.93 16.22 -13.23
C LEU A 3 6.00 16.28 -14.45
N LEU A 4 5.13 17.30 -14.52
CA LEU A 4 4.19 17.56 -15.62
C LEU A 4 4.88 18.01 -16.93
N GLU A 5 6.08 18.58 -16.87
CA GLU A 5 6.86 18.98 -18.05
C GLU A 5 7.71 17.82 -18.60
N ASN A 6 7.75 16.68 -17.90
CA ASN A 6 8.53 15.53 -18.36
C ASN A 6 7.84 14.91 -19.60
N PRO A 7 8.49 14.91 -20.78
CA PRO A 7 7.90 14.37 -22.00
C PRO A 7 7.65 12.85 -21.91
N VAL A 8 8.35 12.13 -21.02
CA VAL A 8 8.11 10.71 -20.74
C VAL A 8 6.77 10.53 -20.04
N PHE A 9 6.48 11.35 -19.03
CA PHE A 9 5.22 11.30 -18.27
C PHE A 9 4.02 11.66 -19.15
N GLN A 10 4.14 12.71 -19.98
CA GLN A 10 3.10 13.09 -20.92
C GLN A 10 2.85 12.01 -21.98
N LYS A 11 3.90 11.34 -22.47
CA LYS A 11 3.76 10.20 -23.37
C LYS A 11 3.05 9.03 -22.69
N GLU A 12 3.34 8.73 -21.44
CA GLU A 12 2.72 7.62 -20.72
C GLU A 12 1.21 7.85 -20.51
N LEU A 13 0.81 9.07 -20.14
CA LEU A 13 -0.61 9.45 -20.04
C LEU A 13 -1.33 9.43 -21.40
N THR A 14 -0.64 9.84 -22.48
CA THR A 14 -1.26 9.95 -23.81
C THR A 14 -1.29 8.61 -24.56
N TYR A 15 -0.32 7.73 -24.34
CA TYR A 15 -0.26 6.40 -24.97
C TYR A 15 -1.18 5.37 -24.30
N GLU A 16 -1.68 5.61 -23.08
CA GLU A 16 -2.81 4.83 -22.54
C GLU A 16 -4.08 4.96 -23.42
N ASP A 17 -4.25 6.06 -24.13
CA ASP A 17 -5.49 6.36 -24.88
C ASP A 17 -5.57 5.78 -26.30
N ARG A 18 -4.46 5.36 -26.92
CA ARG A 18 -4.45 4.97 -28.36
C ARG A 18 -4.04 3.55 -28.71
N GLY A 19 -3.74 2.67 -27.72
CA GLY A 19 -3.13 1.37 -28.01
C GLY A 19 -3.67 0.17 -27.24
N LYS A 20 -4.54 -0.61 -27.89
CA LYS A 20 -4.92 -2.02 -27.60
C LYS A 20 -5.94 -2.24 -26.46
N LYS A 21 -7.14 -2.67 -26.89
CA LYS A 21 -8.30 -3.22 -26.14
C LYS A 21 -7.93 -4.09 -24.91
N TRP A 22 -6.79 -4.78 -24.95
CA TRP A 22 -6.30 -5.66 -23.87
C TRP A 22 -5.80 -4.91 -22.62
N TYR A 23 -5.11 -3.78 -22.79
CA TYR A 23 -4.61 -2.99 -21.65
C TYR A 23 -5.76 -2.26 -20.93
N ARG A 24 -6.72 -1.73 -21.70
CA ARG A 24 -7.96 -1.15 -21.16
C ARG A 24 -8.75 -2.16 -20.31
N SER A 25 -8.77 -3.44 -20.70
CA SER A 25 -9.41 -4.50 -19.91
C SER A 25 -8.72 -4.75 -18.56
N SER A 26 -7.38 -4.72 -18.53
CA SER A 26 -6.61 -4.94 -17.28
C SER A 26 -6.74 -3.79 -16.28
N SER A 27 -6.81 -2.53 -16.74
CA SER A 27 -7.02 -1.37 -15.87
C SER A 27 -8.47 -1.25 -15.39
N ILE A 28 -9.46 -1.65 -16.22
CA ILE A 28 -10.86 -1.73 -15.78
C ILE A 28 -11.03 -2.82 -14.71
N LEU A 29 -10.40 -3.98 -14.87
CA LEU A 29 -10.48 -5.06 -13.90
C LEU A 29 -9.86 -4.68 -12.55
N SER A 30 -8.76 -3.93 -12.55
CA SER A 30 -8.17 -3.42 -11.30
C SER A 30 -9.11 -2.45 -10.60
N ILE A 31 -9.74 -1.51 -11.32
CA ILE A 31 -10.72 -0.57 -10.77
C ILE A 31 -11.93 -1.32 -10.18
N ILE A 32 -12.49 -2.30 -10.92
CA ILE A 32 -13.62 -3.11 -10.43
C ILE A 32 -13.22 -3.88 -9.16
N GLY A 33 -12.05 -4.51 -9.16
CA GLY A 33 -11.53 -5.22 -7.99
C GLY A 33 -11.27 -4.29 -6.80
N TYR A 34 -10.93 -3.02 -7.04
CA TYR A 34 -10.77 -2.04 -5.97
C TYR A 34 -12.12 -1.58 -5.40
N LEU A 35 -13.10 -1.31 -6.27
CA LEU A 35 -14.45 -0.94 -5.85
C LEU A 35 -15.13 -2.06 -5.07
N SER A 36 -14.89 -3.33 -5.42
CA SER A 36 -15.43 -4.46 -4.65
C SER A 36 -14.82 -4.56 -3.25
N ILE A 37 -13.55 -4.22 -3.06
CA ILE A 37 -12.92 -4.14 -1.73
C ILE A 37 -13.54 -3.02 -0.88
N LEU A 38 -13.95 -1.93 -1.51
CA LEU A 38 -14.47 -0.76 -0.81
C LEU A 38 -15.93 -0.93 -0.37
N ILE A 39 -16.74 -1.50 -1.25
CA ILE A 39 -18.19 -1.70 -1.03
C ILE A 39 -18.46 -3.05 -0.34
N GLY A 40 -17.65 -4.07 -0.64
CA GLY A 40 -17.88 -5.46 -0.23
C GLY A 40 -17.99 -5.65 1.27
N PRO A 41 -17.00 -5.26 2.09
CA PRO A 41 -17.06 -5.43 3.54
C PRO A 41 -18.24 -4.71 4.22
N PRO A 42 -18.49 -3.41 4.01
CA PRO A 42 -19.68 -2.77 4.59
C PRO A 42 -20.98 -3.41 4.13
N ALA A 43 -21.09 -3.81 2.86
CA ALA A 43 -22.28 -4.51 2.36
C ALA A 43 -22.47 -5.87 3.05
N LEU A 44 -21.40 -6.65 3.20
CA LEU A 44 -21.43 -7.96 3.88
C LEU A 44 -21.88 -7.81 5.34
N VAL A 45 -21.28 -6.87 6.08
CA VAL A 45 -21.65 -6.64 7.48
C VAL A 45 -23.10 -6.17 7.58
N PHE A 46 -23.55 -5.30 6.67
CA PHE A 46 -24.96 -4.89 6.62
C PHE A 46 -25.92 -6.08 6.40
N PHE A 47 -25.59 -7.00 5.47
CA PHE A 47 -26.40 -8.20 5.23
C PHE A 47 -26.42 -9.13 6.44
N VAL A 48 -25.28 -9.34 7.12
CA VAL A 48 -25.20 -10.17 8.33
C VAL A 48 -26.04 -9.56 9.45
N CYS A 49 -25.87 -8.27 9.74
CA CYS A 49 -26.66 -7.61 10.78
C CYS A 49 -28.17 -7.72 10.52
N LYS A 50 -28.58 -7.51 9.28
CA LYS A 50 -29.99 -7.62 8.87
C LYS A 50 -30.53 -9.05 9.00
N ALA A 51 -29.71 -10.07 8.74
CA ALA A 51 -30.12 -11.46 8.86
C ALA A 51 -30.34 -11.88 10.33
N ASP A 52 -29.54 -11.33 11.24
CA ASP A 52 -29.63 -11.62 12.68
C ASP A 52 -30.63 -10.72 13.43
N ASP A 53 -31.45 -9.93 12.72
CA ASP A 53 -32.32 -8.88 13.28
C ASP A 53 -31.57 -7.90 14.23
N THR A 54 -30.25 -7.80 14.07
CA THR A 54 -29.41 -6.88 14.82
C THR A 54 -29.34 -5.54 14.12
N THR A 55 -29.36 -4.46 14.90
CA THR A 55 -29.18 -3.12 14.31
C THR A 55 -27.73 -2.98 13.85
N PHE A 56 -27.52 -2.43 12.65
CA PHE A 56 -26.18 -2.06 12.18
C PHE A 56 -25.63 -0.97 13.10
N GLY A 57 -24.89 -1.43 14.12
CA GLY A 57 -24.38 -0.61 15.20
C GLY A 57 -22.96 -0.12 14.94
N GLN A 58 -22.46 0.64 15.91
CA GLN A 58 -21.14 1.25 15.88
C GLN A 58 -19.99 0.25 15.75
N GLU A 59 -20.04 -0.87 16.49
CA GLU A 59 -18.98 -1.88 16.48
C GLU A 59 -18.89 -2.56 15.10
N ALA A 60 -20.04 -2.93 14.52
CA ALA A 60 -20.12 -3.52 13.18
C ALA A 60 -19.58 -2.58 12.10
N ALA A 61 -19.91 -1.28 12.16
CA ALA A 61 -19.37 -0.27 11.26
C ALA A 61 -17.87 -0.05 11.44
N TRP A 62 -17.38 -0.05 12.68
CA TRP A 62 -15.95 0.03 12.97
C TRP A 62 -15.19 -1.18 12.44
N GLY A 63 -15.71 -2.39 12.68
CA GLY A 63 -15.16 -3.63 12.17
C GLY A 63 -15.09 -3.65 10.64
N SER A 64 -16.14 -3.18 9.95
CA SER A 64 -16.13 -3.06 8.50
C SER A 64 -15.09 -2.06 7.99
N PHE A 65 -14.94 -0.90 8.65
CA PHE A 65 -13.91 0.09 8.33
C PHE A 65 -12.49 -0.49 8.47
N VAL A 66 -12.23 -1.18 9.59
CA VAL A 66 -10.94 -1.83 9.86
C VAL A 66 -10.65 -2.88 8.78
N PHE A 67 -11.60 -3.76 8.51
CA PHE A 67 -11.44 -4.83 7.52
C PHE A 67 -11.20 -4.28 6.10
N THR A 68 -11.95 -3.25 5.69
CA THR A 68 -11.70 -2.55 4.42
C THR A 68 -10.29 -1.96 4.37
N SER A 69 -9.80 -1.35 5.46
CA SER A 69 -8.46 -0.75 5.52
C SER A 69 -7.34 -1.80 5.35
N PHE A 70 -7.50 -2.99 5.92
CA PHE A 70 -6.57 -4.11 5.72
C PHE A 70 -6.56 -4.63 4.28
N LEU A 71 -7.73 -4.75 3.65
CA LEU A 71 -7.80 -5.15 2.25
C LEU A 71 -7.21 -4.10 1.32
N GLN A 72 -7.42 -2.81 1.62
CA GLN A 72 -6.82 -1.71 0.86
C GLN A 72 -5.30 -1.76 0.91
N ILE A 73 -4.69 -1.84 2.08
CA ILE A 73 -3.21 -1.83 2.16
C ILE A 73 -2.59 -3.01 1.41
N MET A 74 -3.23 -4.19 1.47
CA MET A 74 -2.83 -5.36 0.68
C MET A 74 -2.96 -5.09 -0.83
N TYR A 75 -4.08 -4.52 -1.26
CA TYR A 75 -4.32 -4.19 -2.67
C TYR A 75 -3.32 -3.15 -3.20
N PHE A 76 -3.12 -2.04 -2.48
CA PHE A 76 -2.20 -0.98 -2.87
C PHE A 76 -0.76 -1.48 -2.96
N ALA A 77 -0.30 -2.27 -1.98
CA ALA A 77 1.04 -2.85 -2.02
C ALA A 77 1.24 -3.77 -3.25
N TYR A 78 0.25 -4.64 -3.52
CA TYR A 78 0.32 -5.56 -4.66
C TYR A 78 0.27 -4.84 -6.01
N ILE A 79 -0.67 -3.92 -6.21
CA ILE A 79 -0.80 -3.17 -7.47
C ILE A 79 0.40 -2.26 -7.69
N ALA A 80 0.84 -1.52 -6.68
CA ALA A 80 2.03 -0.69 -6.78
C ALA A 80 3.24 -1.52 -7.19
N TYR A 81 3.51 -2.62 -6.49
CA TYR A 81 4.65 -3.47 -6.81
C TYR A 81 4.52 -4.10 -8.21
N SER A 82 3.39 -4.71 -8.55
CA SER A 82 3.22 -5.45 -9.81
C SER A 82 3.30 -4.54 -11.05
N GLN A 83 2.68 -3.36 -10.99
CA GLN A 83 2.77 -2.39 -12.07
C GLN A 83 4.23 -1.94 -12.25
N THR A 84 4.91 -1.62 -11.16
CA THR A 84 6.27 -1.08 -11.19
C THR A 84 7.35 -2.12 -11.50
N ALA A 85 7.17 -3.37 -11.06
CA ALA A 85 8.06 -4.49 -11.35
C ALA A 85 8.11 -4.86 -12.83
N THR A 86 7.05 -4.56 -13.59
CA THR A 86 7.01 -4.82 -15.03
C THR A 86 7.48 -3.65 -15.88
N MET A 87 7.71 -2.46 -15.33
CA MET A 87 7.98 -1.25 -16.10
C MET A 87 9.25 -1.31 -16.95
N VAL A 88 10.39 -1.69 -16.36
CA VAL A 88 11.67 -1.75 -17.09
C VAL A 88 11.68 -2.92 -18.08
N VAL A 89 11.04 -4.03 -17.72
CA VAL A 89 10.99 -5.20 -18.59
C VAL A 89 10.11 -4.97 -19.82
N LYS A 90 8.96 -4.29 -19.66
CA LYS A 90 8.11 -3.88 -20.79
C LYS A 90 8.85 -3.02 -21.81
N GLU A 91 9.79 -2.20 -21.36
CA GLU A 91 10.64 -1.37 -22.25
C GLU A 91 11.72 -2.19 -22.97
N LYS A 92 12.28 -3.19 -22.28
CA LYS A 92 13.20 -4.15 -22.91
C LYS A 92 12.49 -4.96 -24.00
N ASP A 93 11.30 -5.47 -23.69
CA ASP A 93 10.50 -6.30 -24.61
C ASP A 93 10.02 -5.52 -25.84
N ARG A 94 9.86 -4.20 -25.73
CA ARG A 94 9.48 -3.31 -26.83
C ARG A 94 10.68 -2.86 -27.69
N GLY A 95 11.91 -3.23 -27.32
CA GLY A 95 13.13 -2.77 -28.00
C GLY A 95 13.37 -1.26 -27.87
N THR A 96 12.65 -0.56 -26.98
CA THR A 96 12.71 0.90 -26.82
C THR A 96 13.74 1.34 -25.81
N LEU A 97 14.35 0.42 -25.05
CA LEU A 97 15.34 0.77 -24.03
C LEU A 97 16.58 1.45 -24.64
N ASP A 98 17.08 0.93 -25.77
CA ASP A 98 18.26 1.46 -26.45
C ASP A 98 17.97 2.84 -27.08
N ALA A 99 16.75 3.03 -27.59
CA ALA A 99 16.25 4.32 -28.07
C ALA A 99 16.00 5.33 -26.95
N LEU A 100 15.76 4.88 -25.71
CA LEU A 100 15.62 5.75 -24.54
C LEU A 100 16.99 6.19 -24.01
N GLN A 101 17.98 5.28 -24.05
CA GLN A 101 19.35 5.55 -23.60
C GLN A 101 20.14 6.46 -24.54
N SER A 102 19.71 6.58 -25.81
CA SER A 102 20.27 7.57 -26.75
C SER A 102 19.75 8.99 -26.53
N THR A 103 18.78 9.20 -25.62
CA THR A 103 18.26 10.52 -25.27
C THR A 103 19.10 11.19 -24.17
N LEU A 104 19.18 12.52 -24.19
CA LEU A 104 19.93 13.35 -23.23
C LEU A 104 19.34 13.38 -21.80
N LEU A 105 18.39 12.49 -21.47
CA LEU A 105 17.72 12.46 -20.17
C LEU A 105 18.56 11.74 -19.12
N SER A 106 18.57 12.27 -17.89
CA SER A 106 19.25 11.58 -16.80
C SER A 106 18.50 10.30 -16.37
N PRO A 107 19.19 9.24 -15.93
CA PRO A 107 18.53 8.01 -15.45
C PRO A 107 17.52 8.24 -14.31
N ARG A 108 17.72 9.30 -13.51
CA ARG A 108 16.78 9.73 -12.47
C ARG A 108 15.47 10.27 -13.05
N GLU A 109 15.54 11.11 -14.07
CA GLU A 109 14.36 11.71 -14.72
C GLU A 109 13.54 10.67 -15.48
N ILE A 110 14.21 9.67 -16.06
CA ILE A 110 13.57 8.51 -16.68
C ILE A 110 12.80 7.70 -15.62
N LEU A 111 13.46 7.38 -14.50
CA LEU A 111 12.83 6.62 -13.40
C LEU A 111 11.65 7.37 -12.78
N LEU A 112 11.78 8.67 -12.53
CA LEU A 112 10.72 9.49 -11.95
C LEU A 112 9.54 9.67 -12.91
N GLY A 113 9.81 9.86 -14.21
CA GLY A 113 8.77 9.91 -15.23
C GLY A 113 7.95 8.63 -15.27
N LYS A 114 8.63 7.47 -15.28
CA LYS A 114 8.00 6.14 -15.29
C LYS A 114 7.28 5.79 -13.98
N LEU A 115 7.81 6.21 -12.84
CA LEU A 115 7.12 6.06 -11.55
C LEU A 115 5.90 6.98 -11.42
N GLY A 116 5.89 8.10 -12.14
CA GLY A 116 4.81 9.07 -12.12
C GLY A 116 3.49 8.47 -12.54
N ALA A 117 3.45 7.69 -13.64
CA ALA A 117 2.22 7.09 -14.16
C ALA A 117 1.51 6.14 -13.14
N PRO A 118 2.16 5.10 -12.59
CA PRO A 118 1.52 4.23 -11.61
C PRO A 118 1.18 4.96 -10.30
N MET A 119 1.98 5.95 -9.87
CA MET A 119 1.65 6.75 -8.69
C MET A 119 0.45 7.67 -8.93
N ALA A 120 0.30 8.26 -10.12
CA ALA A 120 -0.86 9.06 -10.49
C ALA A 120 -2.14 8.20 -10.51
N PHE A 121 -2.07 7.01 -11.11
CA PHE A 121 -3.17 6.03 -11.08
C PHE A 121 -3.55 5.67 -9.63
N LEU A 122 -2.59 5.32 -8.79
CA LEU A 122 -2.83 4.98 -7.39
C LEU A 122 -3.35 6.15 -6.56
N SER A 123 -2.89 7.38 -6.84
CA SER A 123 -3.42 8.58 -6.18
C SER A 123 -4.88 8.84 -6.55
N THR A 124 -5.29 8.52 -7.78
CA THR A 124 -6.68 8.63 -8.23
C THR A 124 -7.56 7.60 -7.52
N LEU A 125 -7.07 6.35 -7.38
CA LEU A 125 -7.76 5.31 -6.59
C LEU A 125 -7.87 5.73 -5.12
N LEU A 126 -6.80 6.27 -4.54
CA LEU A 126 -6.77 6.71 -3.15
C LEU A 126 -7.74 7.87 -2.90
N ALA A 127 -7.81 8.84 -3.81
CA ALA A 127 -8.77 9.95 -3.73
C ALA A 127 -10.22 9.44 -3.80
N SER A 128 -10.51 8.48 -4.70
CA SER A 128 -11.83 7.83 -4.80
C SER A 128 -12.22 7.11 -3.51
N SER A 129 -11.29 6.34 -2.93
CA SER A 129 -11.52 5.70 -1.63
C SER A 129 -11.74 6.70 -0.51
N PHE A 130 -10.96 7.78 -0.48
CA PHE A 130 -11.13 8.81 0.53
C PHE A 130 -12.56 9.35 0.52
N VAL A 131 -13.07 9.71 -0.66
CA VAL A 131 -14.45 10.20 -0.82
C VAL A 131 -15.49 9.19 -0.33
N LEU A 132 -15.31 7.91 -0.65
CA LEU A 132 -16.25 6.87 -0.27
C LEU A 132 -16.16 6.50 1.22
N MET A 133 -14.98 6.54 1.82
CA MET A 133 -14.79 6.29 3.26
C MET A 133 -15.15 7.51 4.13
N LEU A 134 -15.28 8.72 3.55
CA LEU A 134 -15.86 9.86 4.27
C LEU A 134 -17.28 9.57 4.77
N LEU A 135 -18.01 8.63 4.16
CA LEU A 135 -19.33 8.20 4.64
C LEU A 135 -19.27 7.67 6.08
N TYR A 136 -18.19 7.00 6.49
CA TYR A 136 -18.00 6.56 7.88
C TYR A 136 -17.83 7.74 8.84
N VAL A 137 -17.20 8.83 8.38
CA VAL A 137 -17.02 10.05 9.16
C VAL A 137 -18.33 10.82 9.29
N VAL A 138 -19.07 10.96 8.19
CA VAL A 138 -20.39 11.61 8.17
C VAL A 138 -21.40 10.85 9.04
N ALA A 139 -21.35 9.52 9.02
CA ALA A 139 -22.17 8.68 9.89
C ALA A 139 -21.73 8.71 11.37
N GLY A 140 -20.62 9.36 11.71
CA GLY A 140 -20.13 9.51 13.07
C GLY A 140 -19.39 8.28 13.63
N TRP A 141 -19.11 7.27 12.80
CA TRP A 141 -18.46 6.02 13.23
C TRP A 141 -16.92 6.13 13.31
N VAL A 142 -16.32 7.04 12.54
CA VAL A 142 -14.85 7.21 12.47
C VAL A 142 -14.48 8.69 12.53
N SER A 143 -13.37 9.02 13.19
CA SER A 143 -12.84 10.38 13.22
C SER A 143 -12.20 10.77 11.87
N PHE A 144 -12.38 12.03 11.44
CA PHE A 144 -11.75 12.55 10.22
C PHE A 144 -10.22 12.46 10.26
N LEU A 145 -9.61 12.74 11.41
CA LEU A 145 -8.16 12.65 11.58
C LEU A 145 -7.67 11.22 11.41
N HIS A 146 -8.39 10.24 11.96
CA HIS A 146 -8.06 8.82 11.81
C HIS A 146 -8.10 8.41 10.33
N LEU A 147 -9.17 8.80 9.62
CA LEU A 147 -9.30 8.54 8.19
C LEU A 147 -8.12 9.11 7.39
N ALA A 148 -7.74 10.36 7.68
CA ALA A 148 -6.61 11.02 7.03
C ALA A 148 -5.28 10.32 7.30
N MET A 149 -5.03 9.88 8.55
CA MET A 149 -3.82 9.13 8.91
C MET A 149 -3.74 7.79 8.17
N VAL A 150 -4.84 7.03 8.11
CA VAL A 150 -4.92 5.77 7.36
C VAL A 150 -4.59 5.99 5.88
N HIS A 151 -5.18 7.01 5.25
CA HIS A 151 -4.94 7.31 3.84
C HIS A 151 -3.51 7.81 3.56
N ALA A 152 -2.93 8.61 4.45
CA ALA A 152 -1.53 9.02 4.35
C ALA A 152 -0.60 7.80 4.43
N PHE A 153 -0.89 6.84 5.31
CA PHE A 153 -0.11 5.62 5.44
C PHE A 153 -0.28 4.67 4.23
N LEU A 154 -1.48 4.58 3.66
CA LEU A 154 -1.72 3.86 2.40
C LEU A 154 -0.89 4.44 1.25
N PHE A 155 -0.84 5.77 1.12
CA PHE A 155 -0.02 6.44 0.12
C PHE A 155 1.47 6.14 0.30
N LEU A 156 1.97 6.23 1.54
CA LEU A 156 3.36 5.90 1.86
C LEU A 156 3.70 4.44 1.53
N THR A 157 2.79 3.52 1.85
CA THR A 157 2.94 2.09 1.53
C THR A 157 3.02 1.91 0.03
N ALA A 158 2.09 2.49 -0.74
CA ALA A 158 2.10 2.42 -2.20
C ALA A 158 3.42 2.93 -2.80
N ALA A 159 3.95 4.07 -2.34
CA ALA A 159 5.22 4.62 -2.80
C ALA A 159 6.41 3.70 -2.49
N THR A 160 6.40 3.05 -1.32
CA THR A 160 7.44 2.11 -0.90
C THR A 160 7.46 0.87 -1.77
N PHE A 161 6.30 0.24 -1.98
CA PHE A 161 6.18 -0.94 -2.83
C PHE A 161 6.43 -0.62 -4.31
N ALA A 162 6.08 0.58 -4.78
CA ALA A 162 6.43 1.04 -6.12
C ALA A 162 7.95 1.16 -6.32
N SER A 163 8.65 1.72 -5.33
CA SER A 163 10.11 1.82 -5.36
C SER A 163 10.79 0.45 -5.33
N LEU A 164 10.26 -0.48 -4.53
CA LEU A 164 10.71 -1.87 -4.49
C LEU A 164 10.47 -2.61 -5.81
N GLY A 165 9.32 -2.40 -6.45
CA GLY A 165 9.02 -2.99 -7.74
C GLY A 165 9.97 -2.47 -8.83
N VAL A 166 10.28 -1.17 -8.88
CA VAL A 166 11.30 -0.62 -9.80
C VAL A 166 12.66 -1.29 -9.59
N HIS A 167 13.09 -1.41 -8.33
CA HIS A 167 14.34 -2.10 -8.00
C HIS A 167 14.34 -3.55 -8.51
N HIS A 168 13.22 -4.25 -8.38
CA HIS A 168 13.07 -5.61 -8.89
C HIS A 168 13.06 -5.67 -10.43
N SER A 169 12.40 -4.70 -11.08
CA SER A 169 12.28 -4.62 -12.55
C SER A 169 13.63 -4.57 -13.25
N THR A 170 14.62 -3.91 -12.66
CA THR A 170 16.00 -3.87 -13.21
C THR A 170 16.72 -5.21 -13.22
N ARG A 171 16.25 -6.20 -12.44
CA ARG A 171 16.85 -7.54 -12.30
C ARG A 171 16.17 -8.61 -13.14
N CYS A 172 14.91 -8.41 -13.50
CA CYS A 172 14.13 -9.40 -14.23
C CYS A 172 14.49 -9.41 -15.72
N LYS A 173 14.39 -10.61 -16.32
CA LYS A 173 14.64 -10.82 -17.75
C LYS A 173 13.35 -10.79 -18.56
N SER A 174 12.20 -11.20 -17.99
CA SER A 174 10.89 -11.21 -18.66
C SER A 174 9.75 -10.68 -17.77
N GLN A 175 8.67 -10.19 -18.39
CA GLN A 175 7.51 -9.66 -17.67
C GLN A 175 6.86 -10.74 -16.77
N ALA A 176 6.78 -11.98 -17.27
CA ALA A 176 6.24 -13.12 -16.51
C ALA A 176 7.12 -13.44 -15.29
N GLU A 177 8.44 -13.37 -15.42
CA GLU A 177 9.37 -13.57 -14.30
C GLU A 177 9.21 -12.47 -13.24
N ALA A 178 9.03 -11.22 -13.65
CA ALA A 178 8.80 -10.11 -12.73
C ALA A 178 7.51 -10.27 -11.91
N ILE A 179 6.42 -10.70 -12.56
CA ILE A 179 5.13 -10.94 -11.89
C ILE A 179 5.25 -12.13 -10.93
N ASN A 180 5.81 -13.25 -11.38
CA ASN A 180 5.94 -14.45 -10.55
C ASN A 180 6.81 -14.25 -9.31
N LYS A 181 7.81 -13.36 -9.36
CA LYS A 181 8.62 -13.01 -8.19
C LYS A 181 7.97 -11.92 -7.32
N SER A 182 7.13 -11.07 -7.89
CA SER A 182 6.45 -10.00 -7.14
C SER A 182 5.47 -10.52 -6.09
N ALA A 183 4.61 -11.46 -6.48
CA ALA A 183 3.57 -12.00 -5.61
C ALA A 183 4.13 -12.64 -4.32
N PRO A 184 5.13 -13.54 -4.35
CA PRO A 184 5.68 -14.13 -3.14
C PRO A 184 6.45 -13.12 -2.27
N VAL A 185 7.07 -12.08 -2.86
CA VAL A 185 7.74 -11.03 -2.07
C VAL A 185 6.71 -10.24 -1.26
N VAL A 186 5.60 -9.84 -1.89
CA VAL A 186 4.49 -9.17 -1.19
C VAL A 186 3.88 -10.14 -0.16
N ALA A 187 3.55 -11.38 -0.54
CA ALA A 187 2.98 -12.35 0.39
C ALA A 187 3.88 -12.63 1.60
N PHE A 188 5.20 -12.72 1.40
CA PHE A 188 6.17 -12.90 2.49
C PHE A 188 6.23 -11.68 3.42
N LEU A 189 6.23 -10.47 2.87
CA LEU A 189 6.25 -9.24 3.68
C LEU A 189 4.99 -9.06 4.55
N PHE A 190 3.84 -9.52 4.06
CA PHE A 190 2.57 -9.43 4.79
C PHE A 190 2.35 -10.62 5.73
N LEU A 191 2.34 -11.84 5.20
CA LEU A 191 2.00 -13.05 5.93
C LEU A 191 3.23 -13.70 6.57
N GLY A 192 4.34 -13.76 5.84
CA GLY A 192 5.57 -14.41 6.30
C GLY A 192 6.16 -13.74 7.55
N THR A 193 6.22 -12.41 7.58
CA THR A 193 6.71 -11.65 8.75
C THR A 193 5.80 -11.81 9.97
N PHE A 194 4.48 -11.88 9.79
CA PHE A 194 3.52 -12.11 10.87
C PHE A 194 3.64 -13.53 11.45
N LEU A 195 3.80 -14.54 10.57
CA LEU A 195 4.05 -15.91 11.00
C LEU A 195 5.40 -16.05 11.73
N MET A 196 6.45 -15.39 11.23
CA MET A 196 7.76 -15.40 11.89
C MET A 196 7.71 -14.79 13.29
N ASP A 197 6.95 -13.70 13.46
CA ASP A 197 6.73 -13.10 14.78
C ASP A 197 6.03 -14.06 15.74
N GLY A 198 4.93 -14.69 15.30
CA GLY A 198 4.20 -15.66 16.11
C GLY A 198 5.02 -16.89 16.49
N ILE A 199 5.82 -17.43 15.56
CA ILE A 199 6.71 -18.56 15.83
C ILE A 199 7.81 -18.18 16.82
N LEU A 200 8.46 -17.03 16.62
CA LEU A 200 9.53 -16.56 17.50
C LEU A 200 9.02 -16.37 18.94
N ASN A 201 7.91 -15.66 19.09
CA ASN A 201 7.30 -15.40 20.38
C ASN A 201 6.75 -16.68 21.04
N GLY A 202 6.23 -17.62 20.26
CA GLY A 202 5.83 -18.95 20.76
C GLY A 202 7.00 -19.77 21.29
N ILE A 203 8.14 -19.77 20.58
CA ILE A 203 9.38 -20.44 21.02
C ILE A 203 9.92 -19.77 22.28
N LEU A 204 9.98 -18.44 22.33
CA LEU A 204 10.47 -17.70 23.50
C LEU A 204 9.60 -17.91 24.73
N GLN A 205 8.27 -17.94 24.56
CA GLN A 205 7.34 -18.25 25.64
C GLN A 205 7.55 -19.66 26.19
N ALA A 206 7.82 -20.64 25.33
CA ALA A 206 8.11 -22.00 25.75
C ALA A 206 9.49 -22.14 26.44
N ALA A 207 10.47 -21.30 26.05
CA ALA A 207 11.84 -21.36 26.56
C ALA A 207 12.05 -20.57 27.86
N LEU A 208 11.29 -19.49 28.11
CA LEU A 208 11.51 -18.56 29.22
C LEU A 208 10.43 -18.69 30.29
N LYS A 209 10.84 -18.95 31.56
CA LYS A 209 9.92 -19.01 32.72
C LYS A 209 9.22 -17.68 33.02
N SER A 210 9.84 -16.56 32.66
CA SER A 210 9.28 -15.21 32.78
C SER A 210 9.42 -14.53 31.42
N TYR A 211 8.44 -14.79 30.56
CA TYR A 211 8.40 -14.26 29.21
C TYR A 211 7.74 -12.88 29.18
N SER A 212 8.44 -11.89 28.61
CA SER A 212 7.86 -10.62 28.21
C SER A 212 7.77 -10.62 26.68
N PRO A 213 6.61 -10.23 26.10
CA PRO A 213 6.46 -10.16 24.66
C PRO A 213 7.54 -9.27 24.04
N PHE A 214 8.38 -9.87 23.20
CA PHE A 214 9.42 -9.15 22.47
C PHE A 214 8.89 -8.81 21.08
N ILE A 215 9.08 -7.56 20.65
CA ILE A 215 8.69 -7.11 19.31
C ILE A 215 9.96 -7.08 18.45
N PRO A 216 10.12 -8.02 17.52
CA PRO A 216 11.30 -8.05 16.66
C PRO A 216 11.32 -6.86 15.69
N CYS A 217 12.53 -6.38 15.39
CA CYS A 217 12.70 -5.22 14.50
C CYS A 217 12.13 -5.42 13.08
N PHE A 218 12.07 -6.67 12.58
CA PHE A 218 11.54 -6.99 11.26
C PHE A 218 10.02 -6.79 11.15
N VAL A 219 9.30 -6.83 12.27
CA VAL A 219 7.83 -6.67 12.31
C VAL A 219 7.41 -5.26 11.94
N PHE A 220 8.25 -4.26 12.24
CA PHE A 220 7.98 -2.87 11.84
C PHE A 220 7.97 -2.65 10.33
N LEU A 221 8.54 -3.57 9.54
CA LEU A 221 8.47 -3.54 8.09
C LEU A 221 7.17 -4.14 7.53
N ASN A 222 6.38 -4.84 8.37
CA ASN A 222 5.11 -5.43 7.96
C ASN A 222 4.01 -4.33 7.86
N PRO A 223 3.40 -4.12 6.68
CA PRO A 223 2.31 -3.15 6.52
C PRO A 223 1.08 -3.48 7.37
N PHE A 224 0.77 -4.76 7.59
CA PHE A 224 -0.34 -5.17 8.46
C PHE A 224 -0.09 -4.86 9.93
N TYR A 225 1.15 -4.99 10.40
CA TYR A 225 1.48 -4.60 11.77
C TYR A 225 1.29 -3.10 11.99
N ALA A 226 1.73 -2.28 11.04
CA ALA A 226 1.53 -0.84 11.10
C ALA A 226 0.03 -0.48 11.00
N MET A 227 -0.73 -1.14 10.14
CA MET A 227 -2.18 -0.94 10.03
C MET A 227 -2.90 -1.35 11.33
N PHE A 228 -2.52 -2.46 11.94
CA PHE A 228 -3.06 -2.89 13.24
C PHE A 228 -2.84 -1.83 14.32
N ASN A 229 -1.63 -1.24 14.40
CA ASN A 229 -1.39 -0.16 15.34
C ASN A 229 -2.15 1.13 14.98
N MET A 230 -2.36 1.40 13.69
CA MET A 230 -3.18 2.53 13.24
C MET A 230 -4.63 2.39 13.68
N THR A 231 -5.21 1.19 13.62
CA THR A 231 -6.59 0.97 14.08
C THR A 231 -6.71 1.12 15.60
N GLN A 232 -5.68 0.75 16.36
CA GLN A 232 -5.62 1.05 17.80
C GLN A 232 -5.59 2.56 18.04
N ILE A 233 -4.82 3.34 17.28
CA ILE A 233 -4.83 4.82 17.40
C ILE A 233 -6.24 5.38 17.22
N GLY A 234 -6.99 4.87 16.26
CA GLY A 234 -8.34 5.34 15.97
C GLY A 234 -9.38 5.04 17.05
N SER A 235 -9.20 3.99 17.86
CA SER A 235 -10.13 3.70 18.97
C SER A 235 -10.03 4.73 20.10
N TRP A 236 -8.92 5.46 20.19
CA TRP A 236 -8.70 6.55 21.15
C TRP A 236 -9.20 7.91 20.67
N MET A 237 -9.54 8.05 19.39
CA MET A 237 -9.88 9.37 18.83
C MET A 237 -11.32 9.76 19.14
N PRO A 238 -11.57 11.04 19.49
CA PRO A 238 -12.92 11.52 19.71
C PRO A 238 -13.75 11.47 18.43
N LEU A 239 -14.97 10.98 18.55
CA LEU A 239 -15.92 10.85 17.44
C LEU A 239 -16.78 12.11 17.28
N PRO A 240 -17.21 12.47 16.06
CA PRO A 240 -17.90 13.74 15.76
C PRO A 240 -19.26 13.99 16.46
N MET A 241 -19.80 13.05 17.27
CA MET A 241 -21.12 13.18 17.89
C MET A 241 -21.19 12.78 19.37
N GLY A 242 -20.07 12.78 20.11
CA GLY A 242 -20.10 12.44 21.55
C GLY A 242 -20.55 11.00 21.83
N ALA A 243 -20.42 10.10 20.84
CA ALA A 243 -20.63 8.67 20.98
C ALA A 243 -19.52 8.06 21.85
N ASN A 244 -19.64 8.25 23.17
CA ASN A 244 -18.66 7.91 24.20
C ASN A 244 -18.64 6.42 24.56
N ALA A 245 -19.32 5.54 23.80
CA ALA A 245 -19.50 4.15 24.23
C ALA A 245 -18.23 3.28 24.11
N TYR A 246 -17.30 3.62 23.20
CA TYR A 246 -16.05 2.86 23.00
C TYR A 246 -14.83 3.54 23.63
N SER A 247 -14.81 4.87 23.73
CA SER A 247 -13.72 5.68 24.30
C SER A 247 -13.59 5.58 25.84
N HIS A 248 -14.12 4.50 26.43
CA HIS A 248 -14.00 4.18 27.86
C HIS A 248 -13.79 2.67 28.14
N SER A 249 -13.89 1.77 27.15
CA SER A 249 -13.76 0.32 27.41
C SER A 249 -12.35 -0.24 27.20
N MET A 250 -11.42 0.55 26.65
CA MET A 250 -10.02 0.19 26.55
C MET A 250 -9.19 1.32 27.13
N GLY A 251 -8.59 1.10 28.31
CA GLY A 251 -7.39 1.77 28.87
C GLY A 251 -7.27 3.30 28.83
N GLN A 252 -6.06 3.80 29.14
CA GLN A 252 -5.61 5.16 28.82
C GLN A 252 -4.87 5.13 27.48
N PRO A 253 -4.80 6.25 26.72
CA PRO A 253 -4.09 6.28 25.45
C PRO A 253 -2.63 5.85 25.64
N GLU A 254 -2.31 4.65 25.16
CA GLU A 254 -0.93 4.18 25.17
C GLU A 254 -0.14 4.97 24.13
N ILE A 255 1.06 5.43 24.50
CA ILE A 255 1.98 6.12 23.56
C ILE A 255 2.55 5.13 22.54
N ALA A 256 2.50 3.83 22.85
CA ALA A 256 3.13 2.77 22.07
C ALA A 256 2.63 2.68 20.61
N PRO A 257 1.32 2.67 20.30
CA PRO A 257 0.84 2.59 18.91
C PRO A 257 1.30 3.75 18.03
N PHE A 258 1.30 4.98 18.55
CA PHE A 258 1.80 6.16 17.82
C PHE A 258 3.29 6.03 17.49
N LEU A 259 4.09 5.59 18.47
CA LEU A 259 5.51 5.36 18.28
C LEU A 259 5.75 4.24 17.24
N TYR A 260 5.01 3.13 17.31
CA TYR A 260 5.15 2.02 16.39
C TYR A 260 4.78 2.40 14.94
N VAL A 261 3.70 3.16 14.75
CA VAL A 261 3.33 3.69 13.42
C VAL A 261 4.40 4.66 12.91
N ALA A 262 4.96 5.51 13.76
CA ALA A 262 6.03 6.43 13.38
C ALA A 262 7.31 5.70 12.97
N ILE A 263 7.72 4.68 13.73
CA ILE A 263 8.89 3.83 13.43
C ILE A 263 8.68 3.09 12.11
N SER A 264 7.52 2.45 11.93
CA SER A 264 7.17 1.79 10.66
C SER A 264 7.18 2.79 9.51
N GLY A 265 6.55 3.95 9.65
CA GLY A 265 6.55 4.99 8.62
C GLY A 265 7.97 5.43 8.23
N ALA A 266 8.85 5.67 9.21
CA ALA A 266 10.24 6.02 8.96
C ALA A 266 10.99 4.90 8.20
N LEU A 267 10.79 3.64 8.59
CA LEU A 267 11.40 2.49 7.90
C LEU A 267 10.91 2.36 6.46
N PHE A 268 9.62 2.58 6.19
CA PHE A 268 9.06 2.55 4.84
C PHE A 268 9.69 3.62 3.95
N ILE A 269 9.86 4.84 4.47
CA ILE A 269 10.56 5.92 3.75
C ILE A 269 12.01 5.52 3.45
N LEU A 270 12.73 4.99 4.44
CA LEU A 270 14.12 4.55 4.25
C LEU A 270 14.24 3.45 3.20
N VAL A 271 13.34 2.46 3.22
CA VAL A 271 13.29 1.37 2.24
C VAL A 271 12.97 1.89 0.85
N ALA A 272 12.02 2.82 0.73
CA ALA A 272 11.68 3.45 -0.55
C ALA A 272 12.89 4.18 -1.15
N LEU A 273 13.58 5.01 -0.34
CA LEU A 273 14.76 5.75 -0.76
C LEU A 273 15.93 4.83 -1.14
N TRP A 274 16.15 3.77 -0.36
CA TRP A 274 17.18 2.77 -0.65
C TRP A 274 16.89 2.04 -1.97
N ALA A 275 15.65 1.60 -2.18
CA ALA A 275 15.24 0.88 -3.38
C ALA A 275 15.39 1.76 -4.63
N PHE A 276 14.96 3.02 -4.55
CA PHE A 276 15.09 3.99 -5.62
C PHE A 276 16.55 4.27 -5.99
N LYS A 277 17.40 4.60 -5.00
CA LYS A 277 18.85 4.83 -5.22
C LYS A 277 19.55 3.61 -5.79
N SER A 278 19.15 2.41 -5.37
CA SER A 278 19.73 1.17 -5.86
C SER A 278 19.35 0.89 -7.33
N ALA A 279 18.12 1.19 -7.72
CA ALA A 279 17.69 1.09 -9.12
C ALA A 279 18.43 2.08 -10.02
N GLU A 280 18.58 3.32 -9.58
CA GLU A 280 19.31 4.37 -10.30
C GLU A 280 20.75 3.96 -10.59
N LYS A 281 21.50 3.54 -9.56
CA LYS A 281 22.91 3.09 -9.69
C LYS A 281 23.08 1.93 -10.68
N ARG A 282 22.04 1.14 -10.90
CA ARG A 282 22.09 0.00 -11.82
C ARG A 282 21.82 0.42 -13.26
N LEU A 283 20.88 1.34 -13.48
CA LEU A 283 20.64 1.92 -14.81
C LEU A 283 21.85 2.71 -15.31
N THR A 284 22.53 3.46 -14.43
CA THR A 284 23.77 4.18 -14.80
C THR A 284 24.88 3.23 -15.23
N ARG A 285 24.99 2.03 -14.63
CA ARG A 285 25.98 1.02 -15.05
C ARG A 285 25.65 0.41 -16.41
N ILE A 286 24.38 0.21 -16.72
CA ILE A 286 23.95 -0.36 -18.00
C ILE A 286 24.14 0.66 -19.12
N ALA A 287 23.90 1.95 -18.87
CA ALA A 287 24.06 3.02 -19.86
C ALA A 287 25.53 3.44 -20.10
N GLY A 288 26.46 3.03 -19.23
CA GLY A 288 27.89 3.31 -19.38
C GLY A 288 28.70 2.17 -20.01
N GLN A 289 28.05 1.08 -20.42
CA GLN A 289 28.62 -0.02 -21.19
C GLN A 289 28.26 0.13 -22.67
#